data_AF-A0A244EW49-F1
#
_entry.id   AF-A0A244EW49-F1
#
_cell.length_a   1.000
_cell.length_b   1.000
_cell.length_c   1.000
_cell.angle_alpha   90.00
_cell.angle_beta   90.00
_cell.angle_gamma   90.00
#
_symmetry.space_group_name_H-M   'P 1'
#
loop_
_entity.id
_entity.type
_entity.pdbx_description
1 polymer ?
#
loop_
_entity_poly.entity_id
_entity_poly.type
_entity_poly.pdbx_seq_one_letter_code
_entity_poly.pdbx_strand_id
1 'polypeptide(L)'
;MPRWVSRILLEITAIRVERLQEISLAQVQREGCEVRQFWLFGANQEEAQKIGTSVFGGLWSSINGAESWNSNPWVWVVEFRCITP
;
A
#
# COMPACT_ATOMS: atom_id res chain seq x y z
N MET A 1 13.31 21.20 -8.04
CA MET A 1 12.59 20.88 -9.29
C MET A 1 11.47 21.90 -9.48
N PRO A 2 11.48 22.74 -10.53
CA PRO A 2 10.39 23.70 -10.79
C PRO A 2 9.05 22.98 -11.02
N ARG A 3 7.92 23.54 -10.55
CA ARG A 3 6.60 22.89 -10.68
C ARG A 3 6.20 22.62 -12.13
N TRP A 4 6.59 23.49 -13.05
CA TRP A 4 6.24 23.39 -14.47
C TRP A 4 6.96 22.23 -15.21
N VAL A 5 8.03 21.66 -14.65
CA VAL A 5 8.67 20.43 -15.19
C VAL A 5 8.19 19.16 -14.50
N SER A 6 7.29 19.26 -13.52
CA SER A 6 6.76 18.07 -12.83
C SER A 6 5.81 17.30 -13.74
N ARG A 7 6.00 15.97 -13.81
CA ARG A 7 5.08 15.09 -14.53
C ARG A 7 3.77 14.90 -13.77
N ILE A 8 3.84 14.98 -12.44
CA ILE A 8 2.72 14.88 -11.52
C ILE A 8 3.00 15.82 -10.34
N LEU A 9 1.97 16.51 -9.86
CA LEU A 9 2.02 17.32 -8.65
C LEU A 9 1.05 16.72 -7.64
N LEU A 10 1.59 16.33 -6.47
CA LEU A 10 0.84 15.68 -5.40
C LEU A 10 0.83 16.57 -4.15
N GLU A 11 -0.37 16.87 -3.67
CA GLU A 11 -0.60 17.46 -2.35
C GLU A 11 -0.64 16.34 -1.30
N ILE A 12 0.14 16.47 -0.23
CA ILE A 12 0.03 15.57 0.93
C ILE A 12 -1.20 16.00 1.73
N THR A 13 -2.13 15.05 1.93
CA THR A 13 -3.41 15.29 2.60
C THR A 13 -3.46 14.73 4.01
N ALA A 14 -2.67 13.69 4.30
CA ALA A 14 -2.54 13.12 5.65
C ALA A 14 -1.19 12.41 5.80
N ILE A 15 -0.69 12.38 7.03
CA ILE A 15 0.49 11.62 7.45
C ILE A 15 0.15 10.95 8.77
N ARG A 16 0.40 9.64 8.87
CA ARG A 16 0.20 8.86 10.10
C ARG A 16 1.24 7.76 10.24
N VAL A 17 1.32 7.18 11.44
CA VAL A 17 2.21 6.07 11.76
C VAL A 17 1.36 4.85 12.06
N GLU A 18 1.58 3.76 11.32
CA GLU A 18 0.83 2.49 11.45
C GLU A 18 1.80 1.30 11.48
N ARG A 19 1.36 0.15 12.00
CA ARG A 19 2.13 -1.09 11.82
C ARG A 19 2.01 -1.55 10.38
N LEU A 20 3.12 -1.99 9.80
CA LEU A 20 3.18 -2.46 8.41
C LEU A 20 2.11 -3.52 8.10
N GLN A 21 1.92 -4.49 9.00
CA GLN A 21 0.99 -5.61 8.80
C GLN A 21 -0.47 -5.25 9.10
N GLU A 22 -0.77 -4.06 9.64
CA GLU A 22 -2.15 -3.56 9.85
C GLU A 22 -2.77 -2.99 8.57
N ILE A 23 -2.07 -3.05 7.44
CA ILE A 23 -2.54 -2.57 6.15
C ILE A 23 -3.86 -3.27 5.73
N SER A 24 -4.88 -2.49 5.40
CA SER A 24 -6.17 -2.98 4.92
C SER A 24 -6.16 -3.37 3.43
N LEU A 25 -7.07 -4.24 3.00
CA LEU A 25 -7.22 -4.62 1.59
C LEU A 25 -7.44 -3.40 0.67
N ALA A 26 -8.19 -2.40 1.15
CA ALA A 26 -8.38 -1.15 0.42
C ALA A 26 -7.09 -0.33 0.29
N GLN A 27 -6.22 -0.34 1.30
CA GLN A 27 -4.89 0.27 1.22
C GLN A 27 -3.98 -0.50 0.24
N VAL A 28 -3.99 -1.84 0.29
CA VAL A 28 -3.24 -2.69 -0.66
C VAL A 28 -3.56 -2.32 -2.11
N GLN A 29 -4.84 -2.12 -2.43
CA GLN A 29 -5.26 -1.68 -3.77
C GLN A 29 -4.77 -0.26 -4.11
N ARG A 30 -4.78 0.67 -3.14
CA ARG A 30 -4.29 2.05 -3.32
C ARG A 30 -2.77 2.13 -3.53
N GLU A 31 -2.02 1.22 -2.93
CA GLU A 31 -0.58 1.05 -3.18
C GLU A 31 -0.29 0.47 -4.57
N GLY A 32 -1.33 0.11 -5.34
CA GLY A 32 -1.22 -0.39 -6.70
C GLY A 32 -1.02 -1.91 -6.79
N CYS A 33 -1.22 -2.65 -5.69
CA CYS A 33 -1.18 -4.11 -5.75
C CYS A 33 -2.43 -4.69 -6.42
N GLU A 34 -2.24 -5.59 -7.37
CA GLU A 34 -3.32 -6.33 -8.02
C GLU A 34 -3.75 -7.51 -7.13
N VAL A 35 -4.97 -7.45 -6.58
CA VAL A 35 -5.61 -8.59 -5.91
C VAL A 35 -6.69 -9.14 -6.83
N ARG A 36 -6.40 -10.26 -7.51
CA ARG A 36 -7.29 -10.82 -8.54
C ARG A 36 -8.58 -11.37 -7.93
N GLN A 37 -9.70 -11.11 -8.59
CA GLN A 37 -11.02 -11.58 -8.14
C GLN A 37 -11.08 -13.10 -7.95
N PHE A 38 -10.42 -13.87 -8.82
CA PHE A 38 -10.36 -15.33 -8.68
C PHE A 38 -9.74 -15.78 -7.34
N TRP A 39 -8.82 -15.00 -6.76
CA TRP A 39 -8.19 -15.34 -5.49
C TRP A 39 -9.12 -15.12 -4.30
N LEU A 40 -10.13 -14.26 -4.48
CA LEU A 40 -11.13 -13.91 -3.47
C LEU A 40 -12.41 -14.74 -3.59
N PHE A 41 -12.47 -15.69 -4.54
CA PHE A 41 -13.69 -16.46 -4.77
C PHE A 41 -14.02 -17.34 -3.57
N GLY A 42 -15.20 -17.11 -2.97
CA GLY A 42 -15.63 -17.81 -1.75
C GLY A 42 -14.96 -17.31 -0.47
N ALA A 43 -14.05 -16.34 -0.56
CA ALA A 43 -13.40 -15.76 0.61
C ALA A 43 -14.37 -14.82 1.36
N ASN A 44 -14.43 -14.96 2.68
CA ASN A 44 -15.03 -13.96 3.54
C ASN A 44 -14.12 -12.72 3.67
N GLN A 45 -14.57 -11.70 4.41
CA GLN A 45 -13.83 -10.44 4.54
C GLN A 45 -12.46 -10.61 5.21
N GLU A 46 -12.33 -11.47 6.22
CA GLU A 46 -11.07 -11.72 6.91
C GLU A 46 -10.07 -12.47 6.01
N GLU A 47 -10.55 -13.44 5.24
CA GLU A 47 -9.74 -14.17 4.27
C GLU A 47 -9.26 -13.25 3.15
N ALA A 48 -10.15 -12.42 2.61
CA ALA A 48 -9.80 -11.42 1.61
C ALA A 48 -8.74 -10.44 2.12
N GLN A 49 -8.86 -10.02 3.38
CA GLN A 49 -7.87 -9.17 4.05
C GLN A 49 -6.51 -9.87 4.15
N LYS A 50 -6.46 -11.13 4.60
CA LYS A 50 -5.21 -11.91 4.68
C LYS A 50 -4.55 -12.08 3.32
N ILE A 51 -5.34 -12.35 2.27
CA ILE A 51 -4.84 -12.46 0.89
C ILE A 51 -4.21 -11.13 0.46
N GLY A 52 -4.91 -10.00 0.64
CA GLY A 52 -4.39 -8.68 0.31
C GLY A 52 -3.10 -8.35 1.06
N THR A 53 -3.09 -8.55 2.38
CA THR A 53 -1.91 -8.35 3.23
C THR A 53 -0.73 -9.20 2.76
N SER A 54 -0.95 -10.45 2.34
CA SER A 54 0.09 -11.32 1.77
C SER A 54 0.64 -10.80 0.45
N VAL A 55 -0.21 -10.26 -0.44
CA VAL A 55 0.22 -9.66 -1.72
C VAL A 55 1.14 -8.48 -1.46
N PHE A 56 0.71 -7.58 -0.56
CA PHE A 56 1.52 -6.42 -0.20
C PHE A 56 2.83 -6.82 0.48
N GLY A 57 2.82 -7.85 1.32
CA GLY A 57 4.04 -8.39 1.93
C GLY A 57 5.07 -8.86 0.90
N GLY A 58 4.63 -9.49 -0.19
CA GLY A 58 5.51 -9.85 -1.31
C GLY A 58 6.15 -8.62 -1.97
N LEU A 59 5.35 -7.57 -2.24
CA LEU A 59 5.86 -6.31 -2.79
C LEU A 59 6.85 -5.66 -1.82
N TRP A 60 6.49 -5.54 -0.54
CA TRP A 60 7.32 -4.93 0.49
C TRP A 60 8.68 -5.63 0.59
N SER A 61 8.69 -6.97 0.68
CA SER A 61 9.93 -7.75 0.75
C SER A 61 10.77 -7.63 -0.52
N SER A 62 10.15 -7.44 -1.70
CA SER A 62 10.91 -7.22 -2.94
C SER A 62 11.66 -5.88 -2.94
N ILE A 63 11.14 -4.87 -2.25
CA ILE A 63 11.72 -3.53 -2.17
C ILE A 63 12.71 -3.41 -1.00
N ASN A 64 12.38 -4.01 0.15
CA ASN A 64 13.09 -3.79 1.42
C ASN A 64 13.87 -5.02 1.92
N GLY A 65 13.86 -6.14 1.18
CA GLY A 65 14.55 -7.38 1.52
C GLY A 65 13.65 -8.44 2.17
N ALA A 66 14.04 -9.71 2.05
CA ALA A 66 13.21 -10.87 2.40
C ALA A 66 12.70 -10.88 3.86
N GLU A 67 13.54 -10.47 4.81
CA GLU A 67 13.22 -10.48 6.24
C GLU A 67 12.45 -9.23 6.71
N SER A 68 12.29 -8.23 5.83
CA SER A 68 11.74 -6.92 6.22
C SER A 68 10.26 -7.00 6.61
N TRP A 69 9.48 -7.86 5.96
CA TRP A 69 8.06 -8.04 6.26
C TRP A 69 7.80 -8.58 7.67
N ASN A 70 8.59 -9.58 8.09
CA ASN A 70 8.43 -10.25 9.37
C ASN A 70 8.75 -9.33 10.56
N SER A 71 9.58 -8.30 10.35
CA SER A 71 9.92 -7.33 11.39
C SER A 71 8.72 -6.45 11.81
N ASN A 72 7.66 -6.40 10.99
CA ASN A 72 6.44 -5.60 11.21
C ASN A 72 6.72 -4.19 11.77
N PRO A 73 7.55 -3.38 11.08
CA PRO A 73 7.98 -2.09 11.60
C PRO A 73 6.80 -1.11 11.66
N TRP A 74 6.99 -0.05 12.44
CA TRP A 74 6.17 1.15 12.31
C TRP A 74 6.57 1.88 11.03
N VAL A 75 5.60 2.21 10.19
CA VAL A 75 5.81 2.87 8.91
C VAL A 75 5.01 4.16 8.83
N TRP A 76 5.49 5.08 8.01
CA TRP A 76 4.73 6.27 7.63
C TRP A 76 3.74 5.91 6.54
N VAL A 77 2.47 6.22 6.76
CA VAL A 77 1.44 6.16 5.72
C VAL A 77 1.14 7.59 5.29
N VAL A 78 1.36 7.86 4.01
CA VAL A 78 1.23 9.20 3.41
C VAL A 78 0.13 9.17 2.36
N GLU A 79 -0.85 10.05 2.49
CA GLU A 79 -1.96 10.14 1.54
C GLU A 79 -1.81 11.35 0.63
N PHE A 80 -2.07 11.14 -0.66
CA PHE A 80 -1.87 12.14 -1.69
C PHE A 80 -3.15 12.48 -2.44
N ARG A 81 -3.26 13.73 -2.88
CA ARG A 81 -4.21 14.18 -3.89
C ARG A 81 -3.44 14.73 -5.08
N CYS A 82 -3.79 14.29 -6.28
CA CYS A 82 -3.25 14.86 -7.50
C CYS A 82 -3.85 16.26 -7.74
N ILE A 83 -3.00 17.24 -8.00
CA ILE A 83 -3.39 18.62 -8.31
C ILE A 83 -2.81 19.03 -9.66
N THR A 84 -3.59 19.81 -10.42
CA THR A 84 -3.10 20.40 -11.67
C THR A 84 -2.28 21.65 -11.33
N PRO A 85 -1.12 21.87 -11.96
CA PRO A 85 -0.32 23.08 -11.75
C PRO A 85 -1.06 24.38 -12.04
#